data_AF-A0A0F8WQ69-F1
#
_entry.id   AF-A0A0F8WQ69-F1
#
_cell.length_a   1.000
_cell.length_b   1.000
_cell.length_c   1.000
_cell.angle_alpha   90.00
_cell.angle_beta   90.00
_cell.angle_gamma   90.00
#
_symmetry.space_group_name_H-M   'P 1'
#
loop_
_entity.id
_entity.type
_entity.pdbx_description
1 polymer ?
#
loop_
_entity_poly.entity_id
_entity_poly.type
_entity_poly.pdbx_seq_one_letter_code
_entity_poly.pdbx_strand_id
1 'polypeptide(L)'
;MNFVLPQFAYFTLLGLLGGFTYILAEVAKKWSDLLTFSAFRRYIIGGITGDLYFMGYSSWDLPNSLMCWVAGYMGTHFIESLLRRMEP
;
A
#
# COMPACT_ATOMS: atom_id res chain seq x y z
N MET A 1 -24.28 12.79 7.70
CA MET A 1 -23.36 11.94 8.50
C MET A 1 -23.40 10.53 7.93
N ASN A 2 -22.72 10.24 6.80
CA ASN A 2 -22.65 8.87 6.18
C ASN A 2 -21.60 8.75 5.03
N PHE A 3 -20.57 9.59 4.97
CA PHE A 3 -19.56 9.55 3.87
C PHE A 3 -18.17 9.03 4.29
N VAL A 4 -17.99 8.65 5.55
CA VAL A 4 -16.69 8.21 6.08
C VAL A 4 -16.32 6.81 5.56
N LEU A 5 -17.28 5.88 5.51
CA LEU A 5 -17.08 4.51 5.03
C LEU A 5 -16.63 4.42 3.55
N PRO A 6 -17.25 5.14 2.58
CA PRO A 6 -16.82 5.06 1.19
C PRO A 6 -15.43 5.68 0.96
N GLN A 7 -15.07 6.73 1.69
CA GLN A 7 -13.74 7.33 1.57
C GLN A 7 -12.65 6.43 2.16
N PHE A 8 -12.89 5.87 3.35
CA PHE A 8 -12.02 4.89 3.97
C PHE A 8 -11.74 3.70 3.04
N ALA A 9 -12.80 3.09 2.50
CA ALA A 9 -12.64 1.97 1.57
C ALA A 9 -11.87 2.37 0.31
N TYR A 10 -12.10 3.58 -0.21
CA TYR A 10 -11.38 4.12 -1.35
C TYR A 10 -9.87 4.27 -1.09
N PHE A 11 -9.47 4.85 0.05
CA PHE A 11 -8.05 4.98 0.41
C PHE A 11 -7.38 3.63 0.70
N THR A 12 -8.08 2.71 1.36
CA THR A 12 -7.56 1.36 1.59
C THR A 12 -7.36 0.60 0.28
N LEU A 13 -8.29 0.74 -0.68
CA LEU A 13 -8.14 0.15 -2.02
C LEU A 13 -7.00 0.80 -2.81
N LEU A 14 -6.80 2.10 -2.69
CA LEU A 14 -5.65 2.80 -3.29
C LEU A 14 -4.31 2.35 -2.69
N GLY A 15 -4.24 2.18 -1.38
CA GLY A 15 -3.07 1.61 -0.69
C GLY A 15 -2.79 0.17 -1.14
N LEU A 16 -3.84 -0.66 -1.26
CA LEU A 16 -3.76 -2.02 -1.82
C LEU A 16 -3.24 -2.00 -3.27
N LEU A 17 -3.72 -1.08 -4.09
CA LEU A 17 -3.22 -0.85 -5.45
C LEU A 17 -1.74 -0.44 -5.47
N GLY A 18 -1.30 0.34 -4.49
CA GLY A 18 0.10 0.69 -4.29
C GLY A 18 0.96 -0.53 -4.01
N GLY A 19 0.52 -1.37 -3.06
CA GLY A 19 1.16 -2.67 -2.77
C GLY A 19 1.14 -3.63 -3.96
N PHE A 20 0.07 -3.62 -4.75
CA PHE A 20 -0.02 -4.40 -5.99
C PHE A 20 0.96 -3.93 -7.06
N THR A 21 1.11 -2.61 -7.20
CA THR A 21 2.10 -2.03 -8.10
C THR A 21 3.51 -2.42 -7.68
N TYR A 22 3.79 -2.44 -6.37
CA TYR A 22 5.08 -2.90 -5.85
C TYR A 22 5.35 -4.37 -6.18
N ILE A 23 4.37 -5.24 -6.01
CA ILE A 23 4.52 -6.67 -6.33
C ILE A 23 4.76 -6.84 -7.84
N LEU A 24 4.01 -6.12 -8.69
CA LEU A 24 4.21 -6.17 -10.13
C LEU A 24 5.59 -5.66 -10.56
N ALA A 25 6.08 -4.58 -9.95
CA ALA A 25 7.33 -3.94 -10.36
C ALA A 25 8.57 -4.69 -9.83
N GLU A 26 8.55 -5.14 -8.58
CA GLU A 26 9.75 -5.57 -7.86
C GLU A 26 9.78 -7.07 -7.53
N VAL A 27 8.65 -7.78 -7.62
CA VAL A 27 8.53 -9.15 -7.08
C VAL A 27 8.14 -10.17 -8.13
N ALA A 28 7.12 -9.85 -8.93
CA ALA A 28 6.50 -10.80 -9.82
C ALA A 28 7.36 -11.01 -11.08
N LYS A 29 7.81 -12.25 -11.26
CA LYS A 29 8.46 -12.69 -12.52
C LYS A 29 7.48 -13.43 -13.40
N LYS A 30 6.43 -13.99 -12.80
CA LYS A 30 5.34 -14.70 -13.46
C LYS A 30 4.01 -14.32 -12.80
N TRP A 31 2.92 -14.45 -13.55
CA TRP A 31 1.57 -14.19 -13.05
C TRP A 31 1.18 -15.06 -11.84
N SER A 32 1.77 -16.26 -11.69
CA SER A 32 1.60 -17.11 -10.52
C SER A 32 2.14 -16.49 -9.22
N ASP A 33 3.15 -15.63 -9.33
CA ASP A 33 3.84 -15.07 -8.16
C ASP A 33 2.93 -14.06 -7.43
N LEU A 34 1.97 -13.47 -8.15
CA LEU A 34 0.97 -12.54 -7.61
C LEU A 34 0.05 -13.17 -6.57
N LEU A 35 -0.12 -14.50 -6.61
CA LEU A 35 -0.99 -15.25 -5.71
C LEU A 35 -0.22 -15.97 -4.61
N THR A 36 1.09 -15.76 -4.51
CA THR A 36 1.92 -16.37 -3.47
C THR A 36 1.62 -15.71 -2.13
N PHE A 37 1.71 -16.46 -1.03
CA PHE A 37 1.53 -15.93 0.33
C PHE A 37 2.46 -14.74 0.64
N SER A 38 3.67 -14.72 0.05
CA SER A 38 4.59 -13.58 0.11
C SER A 38 4.00 -12.30 -0.52
N ALA A 39 3.36 -12.42 -1.69
CA ALA A 39 2.65 -11.32 -2.34
C ALA A 39 1.43 -10.89 -1.51
N PHE A 40 0.72 -11.84 -0.90
CA PHE A 40 -0.42 -11.54 -0.02
C PHE A 40 -0.05 -10.66 1.17
N ARG A 41 1.08 -10.95 1.84
CA ARG A 41 1.60 -10.10 2.91
C ARG A 41 1.88 -8.67 2.44
N ARG A 42 2.42 -8.52 1.23
CA ARG A 42 2.74 -7.21 0.62
C ARG A 42 1.47 -6.42 0.26
N TYR A 43 0.40 -7.09 -0.21
CA TYR A 43 -0.90 -6.44 -0.38
C TYR A 43 -1.43 -5.90 0.94
N ILE A 44 -1.38 -6.70 2.00
CA ILE A 44 -1.84 -6.28 3.33
C ILE A 44 -1.06 -5.05 3.82
N ILE A 45 0.27 -5.03 3.64
CA ILE A 45 1.10 -3.87 4.02
C ILE A 45 0.68 -2.61 3.24
N GLY A 46 0.44 -2.73 1.94
CA GLY A 46 -0.08 -1.62 1.13
C GLY A 46 -1.45 -1.12 1.63
N GLY A 47 -2.37 -2.03 1.96
CA GLY A 47 -3.68 -1.70 2.52
C GLY A 47 -3.61 -1.00 3.88
N ILE A 48 -2.77 -1.50 4.81
CA ILE A 48 -2.50 -0.84 6.11
C ILE A 48 -1.91 0.55 5.89
N THR A 49 -1.01 0.70 4.92
CA THR A 49 -0.43 2.00 4.61
C THR A 49 -1.46 2.99 4.07
N GLY A 50 -2.43 2.52 3.26
CA GLY A 50 -3.56 3.33 2.82
C GLY A 50 -4.46 3.80 3.97
N ASP A 51 -4.68 2.94 4.97
CA ASP A 51 -5.42 3.29 6.18
C ASP A 51 -4.67 4.34 7.03
N LEU A 52 -3.37 4.11 7.27
CA LEU A 52 -2.51 5.09 7.95
C LEU A 52 -2.48 6.43 7.22
N TYR A 53 -2.49 6.41 5.89
CA TYR A 53 -2.57 7.63 5.08
C TYR A 53 -3.90 8.36 5.26
N PHE A 54 -5.02 7.64 5.35
CA PHE A 54 -6.33 8.24 5.63
C PHE A 54 -6.38 8.92 7.01
N MET A 55 -5.76 8.33 8.04
CA MET A 55 -5.66 8.96 9.36
C MET A 55 -4.78 10.21 9.35
N GLY A 56 -3.71 10.21 8.55
CA GLY A 56 -2.80 11.34 8.37
C GLY A 56 -3.18 12.31 7.25
N TYR A 57 -4.38 12.18 6.70
CA TYR A 57 -4.84 12.94 5.54
C TYR A 57 -4.66 14.44 5.76
N SER A 58 -3.90 15.08 4.87
CA SER A 58 -3.61 16.50 4.93
C SER A 58 -4.12 17.20 3.66
N SER A 59 -4.60 18.43 3.80
CA SER A 59 -5.16 19.23 2.71
C SER A 59 -4.06 19.90 1.85
N TRP A 60 -3.01 19.15 1.52
CA TRP A 60 -1.97 19.61 0.59
C TRP A 60 -2.49 19.64 -0.84
N ASP A 61 -1.83 20.44 -1.71
CA ASP A 61 -2.23 20.70 -3.10
C ASP A 61 -2.13 19.47 -4.04
N LEU A 62 -1.47 18.38 -3.60
CA LEU A 62 -1.34 17.18 -4.41
C LEU A 62 -2.59 16.29 -4.33
N PRO A 63 -2.95 15.57 -5.41
CA PRO A 63 -4.07 14.65 -5.38
C PRO A 63 -3.84 13.57 -4.30
N ASN A 64 -4.61 13.60 -3.23
CA ASN A 64 -4.47 12.66 -2.12
C ASN A 64 -4.64 11.19 -2.55
N SER A 65 -5.37 10.95 -3.63
CA SER A 65 -5.48 9.62 -4.24
C SER A 65 -4.15 9.12 -4.78
N LEU A 66 -3.39 9.98 -5.48
CA LEU A 66 -2.06 9.67 -6.00
C LEU A 66 -1.06 9.45 -4.87
N MET A 67 -1.10 10.33 -3.86
CA MET A 67 -0.21 10.25 -2.71
C MET A 67 -0.47 9.00 -1.87
N CYS A 68 -1.74 8.61 -1.68
CA CYS A 68 -2.10 7.36 -1.00
C CYS A 68 -1.60 6.12 -1.76
N TRP A 69 -1.71 6.13 -3.10
CA TRP A 69 -1.18 5.07 -3.94
C TRP A 69 0.35 4.95 -3.84
N VAL A 70 1.06 6.08 -3.94
CA VAL A 70 2.53 6.13 -3.79
C VAL A 70 2.94 5.72 -2.37
N ALA A 71 2.21 6.14 -1.35
CA ALA A 71 2.45 5.73 0.02
C ALA A 71 2.29 4.21 0.19
N GLY A 72 1.26 3.60 -0.42
CA GLY A 72 1.08 2.13 -0.41
C GLY A 72 2.24 1.38 -1.07
N TYR A 73 2.76 1.88 -2.19
CA TYR A 73 3.95 1.35 -2.85
C TYR A 73 5.20 1.47 -1.96
N MET A 74 5.51 2.68 -1.53
CA MET A 74 6.71 3.00 -0.75
C MET A 74 6.68 2.39 0.65
N GLY A 75 5.51 2.29 1.27
CA GLY A 75 5.31 1.65 2.56
C GLY A 75 5.73 0.18 2.54
N THR A 76 5.39 -0.52 1.45
CA THR A 76 5.81 -1.92 1.29
C THR A 76 7.33 -2.04 1.18
N HIS A 77 7.97 -1.17 0.39
CA HIS A 77 9.43 -1.12 0.27
C HIS A 77 10.10 -0.73 1.60
N PHE A 78 9.52 0.21 2.34
CA PHE A 78 10.02 0.66 3.64
C PHE A 78 9.99 -0.46 4.69
N ILE A 79 8.87 -1.17 4.83
CA ILE A 79 8.77 -2.32 5.74
C ILE A 79 9.76 -3.41 5.35
N GLU A 80 9.92 -3.71 4.05
CA GLU A 80 10.91 -4.69 3.60
C GLU A 80 12.34 -4.25 3.94
N SER A 81 12.66 -2.97 3.78
CA SER A 81 13.98 -2.42 4.15
C SER A 81 14.24 -2.49 5.66
N LEU A 82 13.21 -2.27 6.49
CA LEU A 82 13.29 -2.40 7.94
C LEU A 82 13.52 -3.86 8.36
N LEU A 83 12.77 -4.80 7.78
CA LEU A 83 12.92 -6.23 8.05
C LEU A 83 14.35 -6.70 7.72
N ARG A 84 14.87 -6.33 6.54
CA ARG A 84 16.25 -6.66 6.14
C ARG A 84 17.30 -6.07 7.08
N ARG A 85 17.02 -4.92 7.71
CA ARG A 85 17.93 -4.29 8.68
C ARG A 85 17.87 -4.95 10.06
N MET A 86 16.76 -5.59 10.39
CA MET A 86 16.56 -6.30 11.65
C MET A 86 16.98 -7.77 11.61
N GLU A 87 17.16 -8.34 10.41
CA GLU A 87 17.78 -9.65 10.26
C GLU A 87 19.24 -9.60 10.77
N PRO A 88 19.64 -10.50 11.69
CA PRO A 88 20.95 -10.51 12.33
C PRO A 88 22.10 -10.88 11.39
#